data_AF-A0A3E4MR70-F1
#
_entry.id   AF-A0A3E4MR70-F1
#
_cell.length_a   1.000
_cell.length_b   1.000
_cell.length_c   1.000
_cell.angle_alpha   90.00
_cell.angle_beta   90.00
_cell.angle_gamma   90.00
#
_symmetry.space_group_name_H-M   'P 1'
#
loop_
_entity.id
_entity.type
_entity.pdbx_description
1 polymer ?
#
loop_
_entity_poly.entity_id
_entity_poly.type
_entity_poly.pdbx_seq_one_letter_code
_entity_poly.pdbx_strand_id
1 'polypeptide(L)'
;MEIGILNILDKKDISAERIVLQVREDCNSWAFILFCNTSKDEGCRKSFIFPNMEIHKGDMITIYSKRGTEKKQKISNGNINHILYWKEDNSIWEKNTTALLVKVADFTYKSI
;
A
#
# COMPACT_ATOMS: atom_id res chain seq x y z
N MET A 1 1.50 0.57 15.60
CA MET A 1 1.81 0.68 14.16
C MET A 1 0.84 1.68 13.57
N GLU A 2 1.40 2.69 12.93
CA GLU A 2 0.77 3.95 12.55
C GLU A 2 -0.11 3.79 11.31
N ILE A 3 0.27 2.88 10.41
CA ILE A 3 -0.54 2.46 9.27
C ILE A 3 -1.05 1.04 9.54
N GLY A 4 -2.34 0.78 9.31
CA GLY A 4 -2.94 -0.54 9.42
C GLY A 4 -3.61 -0.98 8.13
N ILE A 5 -3.53 -2.28 7.80
CA ILE A 5 -4.32 -2.86 6.70
C ILE A 5 -5.78 -2.93 7.13
N LEU A 6 -6.67 -2.31 6.35
CA LEU A 6 -8.10 -2.33 6.61
C LEU A 6 -8.79 -3.40 5.77
N ASN A 7 -8.56 -3.43 4.45
CA ASN A 7 -9.22 -4.38 3.56
C ASN A 7 -8.47 -4.61 2.24
N ILE A 8 -8.76 -5.73 1.58
CA ILE A 8 -8.36 -6.02 0.20
C ILE A 8 -9.65 -6.28 -0.60
N LEU A 9 -9.90 -5.43 -1.59
CA LEU A 9 -11.15 -5.37 -2.34
C LEU A 9 -10.93 -5.75 -3.81
N ASP A 10 -12.00 -6.27 -4.43
CA ASP A 10 -12.07 -6.53 -5.88
C ASP A 10 -10.93 -7.42 -6.40
N LYS A 11 -10.58 -8.44 -5.61
CA LYS A 11 -9.55 -9.43 -5.92
C LYS A 11 -9.83 -10.08 -7.29
N LYS A 12 -8.79 -10.28 -8.09
CA LYS A 12 -8.84 -10.84 -9.46
C LYS A 12 -9.50 -9.94 -10.52
N ASP A 13 -9.95 -8.75 -10.17
CA ASP A 13 -10.38 -7.74 -11.13
C ASP A 13 -9.34 -6.62 -11.18
N ILE A 14 -8.35 -6.72 -12.07
CA ILE A 14 -7.28 -5.73 -12.22
C ILE A 14 -7.80 -4.30 -12.44
N SER A 15 -9.03 -4.12 -12.96
CA SER A 15 -9.59 -2.80 -13.18
C SER A 15 -9.96 -2.08 -11.88
N ALA A 16 -10.24 -2.81 -10.80
CA ALA A 16 -10.73 -2.28 -9.52
C ALA A 16 -9.91 -2.74 -8.30
N GLU A 17 -9.11 -3.78 -8.44
CA GLU A 17 -8.35 -4.43 -7.36
C GLU A 17 -7.50 -3.43 -6.58
N ARG A 18 -7.69 -3.42 -5.25
CA ARG A 18 -6.99 -2.49 -4.36
C ARG A 18 -6.85 -3.04 -2.95
N ILE A 19 -5.82 -2.57 -2.26
CA ILE A 19 -5.68 -2.66 -0.81
C ILE A 19 -5.95 -1.29 -0.20
N VAL A 20 -6.68 -1.29 0.92
CA VAL A 20 -7.07 -0.09 1.66
C VAL A 20 -6.39 -0.14 3.02
N LEU A 21 -5.67 0.92 3.35
CA LEU A 21 -4.97 1.11 4.62
C LEU A 21 -5.55 2.31 5.35
N GLN A 22 -5.52 2.25 6.67
CA GLN A 22 -5.94 3.33 7.55
C GLN A 22 -4.72 3.91 8.29
N VAL A 23 -4.62 5.23 8.31
CA VAL A 23 -3.63 5.95 9.12
C VAL A 23 -4.22 6.17 10.51
N ARG A 24 -3.61 5.55 11.52
CA ARG A 24 -4.06 5.53 12.92
C ARG A 24 -3.34 6.59 13.77
N GLU A 25 -2.15 6.99 13.35
CA GLU A 25 -1.28 7.98 13.98
C GLU A 25 -0.53 8.76 12.89
N ASP A 26 -0.24 10.03 13.14
CA ASP A 26 0.56 10.88 12.25
C ASP A 26 1.95 10.28 12.05
N CYS A 27 2.39 10.14 10.80
CA CYS A 27 3.70 9.58 10.47
C CYS A 27 4.13 9.94 9.04
N ASN A 28 5.37 9.60 8.70
CA ASN A 28 5.87 9.63 7.34
C ASN A 28 5.79 8.23 6.70
N SER A 29 5.19 8.13 5.51
CA SER A 29 4.99 6.84 4.83
C SER A 29 6.27 6.19 4.33
N TRP A 30 7.38 6.91 4.19
CA TRP A 30 8.66 6.38 3.70
C TRP A 30 9.21 5.22 4.54
N ALA A 31 8.87 5.17 5.83
CA ALA A 31 9.30 4.13 6.74
C ALA A 31 8.56 2.79 6.54
N PHE A 32 7.65 2.68 5.56
CA PHE A 32 6.81 1.50 5.38
C PHE A 32 7.06 0.80 4.05
N ILE A 33 6.92 -0.53 4.07
CA ILE A 33 6.92 -1.38 2.88
C ILE A 33 5.74 -2.34 2.98
N LEU A 34 4.97 -2.44 1.89
CA LEU A 34 3.88 -3.42 1.79
C LEU A 34 4.31 -4.56 0.87
N PHE A 35 4.22 -5.78 1.34
CA PHE A 35 4.49 -6.98 0.56
C PHE A 35 3.19 -7.70 0.20
N CYS A 36 3.16 -8.25 -1.01
CA CYS A 36 2.29 -9.35 -1.37
C CYS A 36 3.15 -10.63 -1.41
N ASN A 37 2.91 -11.51 -0.44
CA ASN A 37 3.58 -12.80 -0.31
C ASN A 37 2.70 -13.91 -0.85
N THR A 38 3.27 -14.88 -1.57
CA THR A 38 2.56 -16.12 -1.93
C THR A 38 3.00 -17.23 -0.98
N SER A 39 2.07 -18.08 -0.53
CA SER A 39 2.40 -19.22 0.34
C SER A 39 3.07 -20.38 -0.39
N LYS A 40 3.17 -20.32 -1.72
CA LYS A 40 3.67 -21.41 -2.57
C LYS A 40 5.11 -21.22 -3.01
N ASP A 41 5.63 -20.01 -2.94
CA ASP A 41 6.91 -19.69 -3.52
C ASP A 41 7.62 -18.63 -2.67
N GLU A 42 8.68 -19.03 -1.97
CA GLU A 42 9.47 -18.11 -1.13
C GLU A 42 10.13 -17.01 -1.98
N GLY A 43 10.28 -17.22 -3.29
CA GLY A 43 10.93 -16.29 -4.21
C GLY A 43 10.01 -15.25 -4.87
N CYS A 44 8.68 -15.44 -4.88
CA CYS A 44 7.77 -14.53 -5.59
C CYS A 44 7.12 -13.54 -4.61
N ARG A 45 7.92 -12.61 -4.06
CA ARG A 45 7.44 -11.52 -3.19
C ARG A 45 7.42 -10.22 -3.97
N LYS A 46 6.23 -9.65 -4.17
CA LYS A 46 6.10 -8.29 -4.71
C LYS A 46 6.11 -7.30 -3.56
N SER A 47 6.82 -6.19 -3.71
CA SER A 47 6.86 -5.11 -2.73
C SER A 47 6.36 -3.81 -3.32
N PHE A 48 5.62 -3.06 -2.52
CA PHE A 48 5.26 -1.67 -2.75
C PHE A 48 6.06 -0.81 -1.76
N ILE A 49 6.94 0.04 -2.31
CA ILE A 49 7.66 1.05 -1.55
C ILE A 49 6.81 2.31 -1.55
N PHE A 50 6.48 2.80 -0.36
CA PHE A 50 5.68 4.01 -0.24
C PHE A 50 6.49 5.24 -0.67
N PRO A 51 5.86 6.23 -1.32
CA PRO A 51 6.50 7.52 -1.53
C PRO A 51 6.75 8.22 -0.18
N ASN A 52 7.65 9.20 -0.18
CA ASN A 52 7.91 10.02 0.99
C ASN A 52 6.79 11.06 1.14
N MET A 53 5.87 10.81 2.08
CA MET A 53 4.72 11.67 2.34
C MET A 53 4.46 11.77 3.84
N GLU A 54 4.17 12.98 4.31
CA GLU A 54 3.54 13.19 5.61
C GLU A 54 2.05 12.83 5.50
N ILE A 55 1.56 11.98 6.40
CA ILE A 55 0.19 11.50 6.46
C ILE A 55 -0.36 11.64 7.88
N HIS A 56 -1.64 11.99 8.00
CA HIS A 56 -2.25 12.32 9.29
C HIS A 56 -3.22 11.26 9.75
N LYS A 57 -3.40 11.15 11.07
CA LYS A 57 -4.39 10.29 11.69
C LYS A 57 -5.78 10.52 11.08
N GLY A 58 -6.42 9.43 10.66
CA GLY A 58 -7.72 9.46 10.01
C GLY A 58 -7.66 9.52 8.49
N ASP A 59 -6.48 9.76 7.90
CA ASP A 59 -6.26 9.58 6.46
C ASP A 59 -6.43 8.10 6.07
N MET A 60 -6.69 7.91 4.78
CA MET A 60 -6.76 6.61 4.13
C MET A 60 -5.68 6.52 3.06
N ILE A 61 -5.17 5.32 2.82
CA ILE A 61 -4.29 5.04 1.67
C ILE A 61 -4.96 3.94 0.85
N THR A 62 -5.24 4.22 -0.41
CA THR A 62 -5.77 3.25 -1.36
C THR A 62 -4.71 2.94 -2.40
N ILE A 63 -4.21 1.71 -2.42
CA ILE A 63 -3.23 1.28 -3.42
C ILE A 63 -3.94 0.36 -4.40
N TYR A 64 -4.15 0.82 -5.63
CA TYR A 64 -4.64 -0.01 -6.72
C TYR A 64 -3.50 -0.87 -7.27
N SER A 65 -3.79 -2.12 -7.63
CA SER A 65 -2.79 -3.01 -8.22
C SER A 65 -2.34 -2.51 -9.59
N LYS A 66 -3.27 -1.99 -10.40
CA LYS A 66 -3.02 -1.53 -11.77
C LYS A 66 -2.10 -0.30 -11.88
N ARG A 67 -1.76 0.05 -13.12
CA ARG A 67 -1.17 1.36 -13.49
C ARG A 67 -2.16 2.51 -13.31
N GLY A 68 -1.63 3.68 -12.99
CA GLY A 68 -2.39 4.92 -12.85
C GLY A 68 -1.52 6.07 -12.37
N THR A 69 -2.15 7.21 -12.18
CA THR A 69 -1.51 8.44 -11.69
C THR A 69 -2.00 8.73 -10.29
N GLU A 70 -1.05 8.97 -9.39
CA GLU A 70 -1.32 9.30 -7.99
C GLU A 70 -2.28 10.49 -7.87
N LYS A 71 -3.20 10.42 -6.92
CA LYS A 71 -4.16 11.49 -6.66
C LYS A 71 -4.53 11.54 -5.20
N LYS A 72 -4.93 12.71 -4.75
CA LYS A 72 -5.47 12.94 -3.41
C LYS A 72 -6.96 13.21 -3.54
N GLN A 73 -7.76 12.53 -2.71
CA GLN A 73 -9.20 12.73 -2.65
C GLN A 73 -9.57 13.16 -1.23
N LYS A 74 -10.26 14.29 -1.08
CA LYS A 74 -10.83 14.65 0.22
C LYS A 74 -11.92 13.64 0.60
N ILE A 75 -11.87 13.18 1.85
CA ILE A 75 -12.90 12.32 2.45
C ILE A 75 -13.57 13.06 3.61
N SER A 76 -14.49 12.39 4.31
CA SER A 76 -15.23 12.97 5.42
C SER A 76 -14.30 13.57 6.49
N ASN A 77 -14.79 14.63 7.15
CA ASN A 77 -14.11 15.31 8.26
C ASN A 77 -12.78 15.99 7.88
N GLY A 78 -12.52 16.24 6.60
CA GLY A 78 -11.34 16.97 6.13
C GLY A 78 -10.10 16.10 5.89
N ASN A 79 -10.18 14.80 6.18
CA ASN A 79 -9.09 13.86 5.92
C ASN A 79 -8.89 13.60 4.42
N ILE A 80 -7.77 12.97 4.07
CA ILE A 80 -7.38 12.67 2.70
C ILE A 80 -7.32 11.15 2.49
N ASN A 81 -7.85 10.69 1.35
CA ASN A 81 -7.51 9.40 0.77
C ASN A 81 -6.39 9.59 -0.26
N HIS A 82 -5.21 9.06 0.05
CA HIS A 82 -4.04 9.03 -0.82
C HIS A 82 -4.17 7.83 -1.76
N ILE A 83 -4.43 8.09 -3.04
CA ILE A 83 -4.65 7.04 -4.03
C ILE A 83 -3.37 6.81 -4.81
N LEU A 84 -2.80 5.63 -4.65
CA LEU A 84 -1.53 5.18 -5.21
C LEU A 84 -1.75 3.97 -6.13
N TYR A 85 -0.71 3.61 -6.89
CA TYR A 85 -0.78 2.58 -7.93
C TYR A 85 0.49 1.71 -7.90
N TRP A 86 0.31 0.38 -7.79
CA TRP A 86 1.40 -0.60 -7.80
C TRP A 86 1.97 -0.82 -9.21
N LYS A 87 1.25 -0.38 -10.26
CA LYS A 87 1.69 -0.43 -11.67
C LYS A 87 1.88 -1.85 -12.21
N GLU A 88 1.09 -2.79 -11.71
CA GLU A 88 1.03 -4.15 -12.22
C GLU A 88 0.12 -4.25 -13.45
N ASP A 89 0.43 -5.20 -14.33
CA ASP A 89 -0.39 -5.50 -15.50
C ASP A 89 -1.46 -6.57 -15.19
N ASN A 90 -1.35 -7.27 -14.06
CA ASN A 90 -2.27 -8.32 -13.61
C ASN A 90 -2.59 -8.15 -12.12
N SER A 91 -3.71 -8.75 -11.69
CA SER A 91 -4.08 -8.85 -10.28
C SER A 91 -2.98 -9.51 -9.45
N ILE A 92 -2.77 -9.02 -8.24
CA ILE A 92 -1.77 -9.53 -7.30
C ILE A 92 -2.38 -10.17 -6.06
N TRP A 93 -3.67 -9.97 -5.81
CA TRP A 93 -4.35 -10.55 -4.65
C TRP A 93 -5.17 -11.77 -5.03
N GLU A 94 -4.70 -12.95 -4.63
CA GLU A 94 -5.30 -14.25 -4.94
C GLU A 94 -5.55 -15.09 -3.67
N LYS A 95 -6.08 -16.31 -3.84
CA LYS A 95 -6.47 -17.21 -2.73
C LYS A 95 -5.31 -17.52 -1.78
N ASN A 96 -4.08 -17.55 -2.28
CA ASN A 96 -2.88 -17.95 -1.52
C ASN A 96 -1.90 -16.80 -1.31
N THR A 97 -2.37 -15.55 -1.39
CA THR A 97 -1.56 -14.37 -1.16
C THR A 97 -1.85 -13.75 0.20
N THR A 98 -0.83 -13.18 0.83
CA THR A 98 -0.93 -12.49 2.11
C THR A 98 -0.33 -11.10 1.98
N ALA A 99 -1.04 -10.10 2.50
CA ALA A 99 -0.51 -8.75 2.64
C ALA A 99 0.30 -8.65 3.94
N LEU A 100 1.54 -8.20 3.83
CA LEU A 100 2.43 -7.96 4.98
C LEU A 100 2.90 -6.51 4.94
N LEU A 101 2.49 -5.71 5.92
CA LEU A 101 2.95 -4.34 6.09
C LEU A 101 4.06 -4.30 7.13
N VAL A 102 5.24 -3.80 6.73
CA VAL A 102 6.43 -3.72 7.56
C VAL A 102 6.76 -2.25 7.79
N LYS A 103 7.09 -1.89 9.03
CA LYS A 103 7.76 -0.64 9.35
C LYS A 103 9.27 -0.89 9.45
N VAL A 104 10.03 -0.18 8.64
CA VAL A 104 11.49 -0.23 8.60
C VAL A 104 12.03 0.56 9.80
N ALA A 105 12.75 -0.13 10.68
CA ALA A 105 13.36 0.49 11.86
C ALA A 105 14.71 1.16 11.56
N ASP A 106 15.44 0.60 10.59
CA ASP A 106 16.76 1.08 10.16
C ASP A 106 16.97 0.74 8.69
N PHE A 107 17.66 1.62 7.95
CA PHE A 107 17.99 1.42 6.54
C PHE A 107 19.22 2.22 6.12
N THR A 108 19.91 1.74 5.10
CA THR A 108 21.01 2.46 4.44
C THR A 108 20.74 2.53 2.94
N TYR A 109 21.25 3.56 2.29
CA TYR A 109 21.23 3.68 0.84
C TYR A 109 22.54 4.26 0.35
N LYS A 110 22.94 3.87 -0.86
CA LYS A 110 24.08 4.43 -1.56
C LYS A 110 23.55 5.11 -2.81
N SER A 111 23.70 6.42 -2.89
CA SER A 111 23.48 7.15 -4.14
C SER A 111 24.57 6.73 -5.14
N ILE A 112 24.16 6.50 -6.39
CA ILE A 112 25.07 6.24 -7.51
C ILE A 112 25.74 7.56 -7.91
#